data_AF-A0A812WK24-F1
#
_entry.id   AF-A0A812WK24-F1
#
_cell.length_a   1.000
_cell.length_b   1.000
_cell.length_c   1.000
_cell.angle_alpha   90.00
_cell.angle_beta   90.00
_cell.angle_gamma   90.00
#
_symmetry.space_group_name_H-M   'P 1'
#
loop_
_entity.id
_entity.type
_entity.pdbx_description
1 polymer ?
#
loop_
_entity_poly.entity_id
_entity_poly.type
_entity_poly.pdbx_seq_one_letter_code
_entity_poly.pdbx_strand_id
1 'polypeptide(L)'
;MLHNLGIHTEVVQHNARPGTLYDEALRYEKGSAILSTGALAAFSGAKTGRSPLDKRVVEEPSTKEDVWWGAVNIPVSEATFAVNRERAIDYLNTRQRLYVMDGFAGWDPKYRYKIRVITSRAYHALFMHNMLIRPTEDELAEFGEPDYTIYNAGAFPCNRATEGMTSGTSVSLNFRTREVVILGTQYAGEMKKGVFTIMNYLLPKQGIVSMHASANAGKEKGDVTLFFGLSGTGKTTLSADENRLLIGDDEHAWTDQGVFNIEGGCYAKAIGLTRDKEPEIWDAIRFGALLENVVFDQRTGEVDYNDTSITENTRVSYPLEYIPNVKIPAVAGHPKNIIMLTCDAFGVLPPVSKLTPAQ
;
A
#
# COMPACT_ATOMS: atom_id res chain seq x y z
N MET A 1 -13.37 -20.87 -5.98
CA MET A 1 -12.40 -20.41 -4.96
C MET A 1 -13.02 -19.42 -3.98
N LEU A 2 -13.65 -18.32 -4.43
CA LEU A 2 -14.32 -17.36 -3.53
C LEU A 2 -15.56 -17.91 -2.77
N HIS A 3 -16.23 -18.93 -3.31
CA HIS A 3 -17.37 -19.58 -2.65
C HIS A 3 -17.04 -20.13 -1.25
N ASN A 4 -15.81 -20.62 -1.03
CA ASN A 4 -15.38 -21.12 0.27
C ASN A 4 -15.24 -19.98 1.31
N LEU A 5 -15.14 -18.74 0.84
CA LEU A 5 -15.12 -17.54 1.67
C LEU A 5 -16.53 -16.96 1.88
N GLY A 6 -17.59 -17.62 1.41
CA GLY A 6 -18.98 -17.12 1.45
C GLY A 6 -19.31 -16.09 0.37
N ILE A 7 -18.45 -15.95 -0.65
CA ILE A 7 -18.65 -14.98 -1.74
C ILE A 7 -19.20 -15.69 -2.99
N HIS A 8 -20.32 -15.18 -3.51
CA HIS A 8 -21.15 -15.78 -4.55
C HIS A 8 -21.41 -14.85 -5.74
N THR A 9 -20.71 -13.72 -5.84
CA THR A 9 -20.83 -12.78 -6.97
C THR A 9 -20.55 -13.48 -8.30
N GLU A 10 -21.41 -13.24 -9.29
CA GLU A 10 -21.35 -13.90 -10.60
C GLU A 10 -20.12 -13.50 -11.42
N VAL A 11 -19.80 -12.20 -11.47
CA VAL A 11 -18.69 -11.70 -12.28
C VAL A 11 -17.48 -11.42 -11.39
N VAL A 12 -16.42 -12.18 -11.59
CA VAL A 12 -15.15 -11.99 -10.87
C VAL A 12 -14.02 -11.79 -11.88
N GLN A 13 -13.37 -10.63 -11.81
CA GLN A 13 -12.18 -10.34 -12.61
C GLN A 13 -10.93 -10.63 -11.78
N HIS A 14 -10.24 -11.72 -12.12
CA HIS A 14 -9.04 -12.18 -11.41
C HIS A 14 -7.78 -11.67 -12.11
N ASN A 15 -6.87 -11.03 -11.36
CA ASN A 15 -5.61 -10.46 -11.83
C ASN A 15 -5.73 -9.70 -13.15
N ALA A 16 -6.81 -8.91 -13.30
CA ALA A 16 -7.08 -8.19 -14.52
C ALA A 16 -5.95 -7.21 -14.87
N ARG A 17 -5.60 -7.15 -16.16
CA ARG A 17 -4.59 -6.22 -16.68
C ARG A 17 -5.05 -4.76 -16.52
N PRO A 18 -4.12 -3.79 -16.43
CA PRO A 18 -4.45 -2.37 -16.25
C PRO A 18 -5.50 -1.84 -17.22
N GLY A 19 -5.40 -2.16 -18.52
CA GLY A 19 -6.38 -1.69 -19.51
C GLY A 19 -7.82 -2.15 -19.23
N THR A 20 -8.00 -3.37 -18.73
CA THR A 20 -9.32 -3.87 -18.31
C THR A 20 -9.81 -3.12 -17.08
N LEU A 21 -8.93 -2.87 -16.10
CA LEU A 21 -9.28 -2.12 -14.89
C LEU A 21 -9.62 -0.65 -15.19
N TYR A 22 -8.99 -0.06 -16.19
CA TYR A 22 -9.34 1.27 -16.70
C TYR A 22 -10.76 1.27 -17.29
N ASP A 23 -11.06 0.34 -18.20
CA ASP A 23 -12.38 0.22 -18.81
C ASP A 23 -13.48 0.06 -17.75
N GLU A 24 -13.23 -0.79 -16.75
CA GLU A 24 -14.15 -1.02 -15.64
C GLU A 24 -14.34 0.21 -14.76
N ALA A 25 -13.26 0.91 -14.41
CA ALA A 25 -13.33 2.14 -13.63
C ALA A 25 -14.13 3.21 -14.38
N LEU A 26 -13.85 3.44 -15.67
CA LEU A 26 -14.52 4.47 -16.46
C LEU A 26 -16.01 4.18 -16.66
N ARG A 27 -16.39 2.91 -16.76
CA ARG A 27 -17.79 2.50 -16.96
C ARG A 27 -18.61 2.54 -15.68
N TYR A 28 -17.99 2.24 -14.53
CA TYR A 28 -18.74 1.88 -13.33
C TYR A 28 -18.38 2.68 -12.08
N GLU A 29 -17.31 3.48 -12.12
CA GLU A 29 -16.87 4.31 -11.00
C GLU A 29 -17.02 5.78 -11.32
N LYS A 30 -18.01 6.41 -10.70
CA LYS A 30 -18.27 7.83 -10.90
C LYS A 30 -17.06 8.67 -10.49
N GLY A 31 -16.66 9.57 -11.40
CA GLY A 31 -15.53 10.47 -11.20
C GLY A 31 -14.20 9.94 -11.72
N SER A 32 -14.11 8.66 -12.10
CA SER A 32 -12.90 8.17 -12.77
C SER A 32 -12.74 8.78 -14.16
N ALA A 33 -11.50 9.10 -14.52
CA ALA A 33 -11.15 9.70 -15.80
C ALA A 33 -9.75 9.27 -16.26
N ILE A 34 -9.52 9.26 -17.57
CA ILE A 34 -8.17 9.20 -18.13
C ILE A 34 -7.63 10.62 -18.19
N LEU A 35 -6.44 10.82 -17.63
CA LEU A 35 -5.76 12.11 -17.60
C LEU A 35 -4.95 12.33 -18.89
N SER A 36 -4.46 13.55 -19.10
CA SER A 36 -3.64 13.91 -20.28
C SER A 36 -2.38 13.05 -20.42
N THR A 37 -1.88 12.50 -19.31
CA THR A 37 -0.76 11.57 -19.23
C THR A 37 -1.11 10.12 -19.58
N GLY A 38 -2.40 9.78 -19.67
CA GLY A 38 -2.90 8.42 -19.77
C GLY A 38 -3.04 7.69 -18.43
N ALA A 39 -2.69 8.31 -17.30
CA ALA A 39 -2.95 7.77 -15.97
C ALA A 39 -4.46 7.76 -15.64
N LEU A 40 -4.89 6.85 -14.77
CA LEU A 40 -6.27 6.84 -14.26
C LEU A 40 -6.38 7.78 -13.06
N ALA A 41 -7.34 8.71 -13.09
CA ALA A 41 -7.76 9.43 -11.89
C ALA A 41 -8.87 8.67 -11.16
N ALA A 42 -8.80 8.64 -9.83
CA ALA A 42 -9.86 8.07 -8.99
C ALA A 42 -9.97 8.81 -7.64
N PHE A 43 -11.13 8.65 -7.01
CA PHE A 43 -11.45 9.31 -5.74
C PHE A 43 -11.76 8.31 -4.64
N SER A 44 -11.19 8.56 -3.46
CA SER A 44 -11.34 7.78 -2.21
C SER A 44 -12.57 8.19 -1.38
N GLY A 45 -13.38 9.12 -1.89
CA GLY A 45 -14.56 9.61 -1.20
C GLY A 45 -14.23 10.46 0.03
N ALA A 46 -14.97 10.28 1.12
CA ALA A 46 -14.86 11.14 2.31
C ALA A 46 -13.52 11.01 3.07
N LYS A 47 -12.79 9.91 2.88
CA LYS A 47 -11.53 9.63 3.58
C LYS A 47 -10.39 9.71 2.58
N THR A 48 -9.63 10.80 2.60
CA THR A 48 -8.50 11.05 1.71
C THR A 48 -7.15 10.69 2.32
N GLY A 49 -7.18 9.89 3.39
CA GLY A 49 -6.02 9.48 4.17
C GLY A 49 -6.39 8.34 5.12
N ARG A 50 -5.39 7.88 5.89
CA ARG A 50 -5.59 6.80 6.87
C ARG A 50 -6.59 7.20 7.95
N SER A 51 -7.22 6.20 8.56
CA SER A 51 -8.07 6.34 9.75
C SER A 51 -7.47 5.59 10.95
N PRO A 52 -6.38 6.09 11.58
CA PRO A 52 -5.67 5.36 12.64
C PRO A 52 -6.56 4.98 13.84
N LEU A 53 -7.48 5.87 14.21
CA LEU A 53 -8.42 5.65 15.32
C LEU A 53 -9.48 4.58 15.01
N ASP A 54 -9.59 4.12 13.76
CA ASP A 54 -10.51 3.09 13.30
C ASP A 54 -9.78 1.77 12.97
N LYS A 55 -8.44 1.72 13.14
CA LYS A 55 -7.66 0.49 13.03
C LYS A 55 -7.96 -0.42 14.22
N ARG A 56 -8.14 -1.71 13.99
CA ARG A 56 -8.39 -2.73 15.02
C ARG A 56 -7.52 -3.97 14.79
N VAL A 57 -7.13 -4.62 15.88
CA VAL A 57 -6.44 -5.91 15.85
C VAL A 57 -7.20 -6.87 16.74
N VAL A 58 -7.47 -8.07 16.26
CA VAL A 58 -8.19 -9.07 17.05
C VAL A 58 -7.33 -9.51 18.23
N GLU A 59 -7.87 -9.40 19.43
CA GLU A 59 -7.26 -9.96 20.64
C GLU A 59 -7.60 -11.45 20.70
N GLU A 60 -6.68 -12.28 20.21
CA GLU A 60 -6.83 -13.74 20.20
C GLU A 60 -5.60 -14.42 20.85
N PRO A 61 -5.73 -15.65 21.39
CA PRO A 61 -4.71 -16.27 22.23
C PRO A 61 -3.31 -16.39 21.61
N SER A 62 -3.18 -16.59 20.30
CA SER A 62 -1.89 -16.87 19.64
C SER A 62 -1.02 -15.64 19.41
N THR A 63 -1.60 -14.44 19.39
CA THR A 63 -0.86 -13.17 19.25
C THR A 63 -0.99 -12.24 20.46
N LYS A 64 -1.83 -12.58 21.46
CA LYS A 64 -2.14 -11.69 22.59
C LYS A 64 -0.91 -11.16 23.33
N GLU A 65 0.07 -12.01 23.58
CA GLU A 65 1.29 -11.65 24.31
C GLU A 65 2.33 -10.92 23.44
N ASP A 66 2.21 -11.02 22.11
CA ASP A 66 3.16 -10.40 21.18
C ASP A 66 2.75 -8.98 20.77
N VAL A 67 1.44 -8.72 20.69
CA VAL A 67 0.92 -7.44 20.19
C VAL A 67 1.07 -6.36 21.26
N TRP A 68 1.68 -5.24 20.87
CA TRP A 68 1.78 -4.07 21.75
C TRP A 68 0.47 -3.28 21.76
N TRP A 69 -0.43 -3.66 22.66
CA TRP A 69 -1.78 -3.07 22.79
C TRP A 69 -1.74 -1.60 23.23
N GLY A 70 -2.63 -0.78 22.64
CA GLY A 70 -2.75 0.63 23.00
C GLY A 70 -3.47 1.47 21.95
N ALA A 71 -3.17 2.76 21.89
CA ALA A 71 -3.81 3.71 20.97
C ALA A 71 -3.53 3.41 19.47
N VAL A 72 -2.50 2.61 19.16
CA VAL A 72 -2.16 2.19 17.79
C VAL A 72 -2.77 0.83 17.46
N ASN A 73 -2.59 -0.17 18.34
CA ASN A 73 -3.15 -1.50 18.19
C ASN A 73 -4.35 -1.63 19.14
N ILE A 74 -5.50 -1.19 18.66
CA ILE A 74 -6.75 -1.16 19.43
C ILE A 74 -7.39 -2.55 19.35
N PRO A 75 -7.62 -3.23 20.49
CA PRO A 75 -8.15 -4.59 20.50
C PRO A 75 -9.63 -4.65 20.06
N VAL A 76 -10.01 -5.76 19.44
CA VAL A 76 -11.40 -6.19 19.25
C VAL A 76 -11.55 -7.67 19.55
N SER A 77 -12.74 -8.09 19.95
CA SER A 77 -13.05 -9.51 20.13
C SER A 77 -13.14 -10.25 18.79
N GLU A 78 -12.96 -11.57 18.83
CA GLU A 78 -13.16 -12.44 17.66
C GLU A 78 -14.59 -12.36 17.12
N ALA A 79 -15.58 -12.19 18.01
CA ALA A 79 -16.98 -12.03 17.65
C ALA A 79 -17.23 -10.71 16.89
N THR A 80 -16.67 -9.59 17.37
CA THR A 80 -16.73 -8.29 16.67
C THR A 80 -16.10 -8.39 15.29
N PHE A 81 -14.93 -9.04 15.18
CA PHE A 81 -14.28 -9.25 13.90
C PHE A 81 -15.14 -10.08 12.94
N ALA A 82 -15.71 -11.18 13.41
CA ALA A 82 -16.58 -12.04 12.61
C ALA A 82 -17.81 -11.27 12.08
N VAL A 83 -18.42 -10.40 12.90
CA VAL A 83 -19.52 -9.53 12.45
C VAL A 83 -19.07 -8.59 11.33
N ASN A 84 -17.92 -7.94 11.46
CA ASN A 84 -17.41 -7.05 10.42
C ASN A 84 -17.02 -7.81 9.14
N ARG A 85 -16.44 -9.00 9.27
CA ARG A 85 -16.12 -9.89 8.16
C ARG A 85 -17.38 -10.29 7.40
N GLU A 86 -18.43 -10.73 8.11
CA GLU A 86 -19.70 -11.11 7.50
C GLU A 86 -20.34 -9.93 6.77
N ARG A 87 -20.36 -8.74 7.39
CA ARG A 87 -20.85 -7.52 6.73
C ARG A 87 -20.09 -7.16 5.46
N ALA A 88 -18.77 -7.37 5.45
CA ALA A 88 -17.97 -7.16 4.25
C ALA A 88 -18.35 -8.15 3.15
N ILE A 89 -18.50 -9.43 3.49
CA ILE A 89 -18.93 -10.49 2.56
C ILE A 89 -20.34 -10.20 2.01
N ASP A 90 -21.30 -9.87 2.87
CA ASP A 90 -22.66 -9.49 2.48
C ASP A 90 -22.64 -8.36 1.45
N TYR A 91 -21.89 -7.29 1.75
CA TYR A 91 -21.74 -6.17 0.83
C TYR A 91 -21.13 -6.61 -0.50
N LEU A 92 -20.03 -7.38 -0.48
CA LEU A 92 -19.37 -7.86 -1.68
C LEU A 92 -20.33 -8.72 -2.53
N ASN A 93 -21.15 -9.56 -1.90
CA ASN A 93 -22.19 -10.36 -2.57
C ASN A 93 -23.30 -9.53 -3.21
N THR A 94 -23.58 -8.33 -2.71
CA THR A 94 -24.54 -7.42 -3.38
C THR A 94 -23.98 -6.75 -4.63
N ARG A 95 -22.67 -6.90 -4.92
CA ARG A 95 -22.06 -6.32 -6.12
C ARG A 95 -22.28 -7.25 -7.30
N GLN A 96 -22.55 -6.65 -8.46
CA GLN A 96 -22.62 -7.39 -9.73
C GLN A 96 -21.25 -7.94 -10.15
N ARG A 97 -20.18 -7.25 -9.76
CA ARG A 97 -18.81 -7.62 -10.09
C ARG A 97 -17.85 -7.38 -8.94
N LEU A 98 -16.85 -8.23 -8.83
CA LEU A 98 -15.72 -8.10 -7.92
C LEU A 98 -14.41 -8.21 -8.70
N TYR A 99 -13.36 -7.66 -8.11
CA TYR A 99 -11.99 -7.76 -8.61
C TYR A 99 -11.15 -8.47 -7.56
N VAL A 100 -10.34 -9.41 -8.02
CA VAL A 100 -9.41 -10.17 -7.17
C VAL A 100 -8.00 -9.95 -7.67
N MET A 101 -7.10 -9.55 -6.77
CA MET A 101 -5.69 -9.38 -7.06
C MET A 101 -4.88 -10.31 -6.17
N ASP A 102 -4.24 -11.29 -6.80
CA ASP A 102 -3.22 -12.13 -6.17
C ASP A 102 -1.83 -11.57 -6.46
N GLY A 103 -1.00 -11.44 -5.42
CA GLY A 103 0.37 -11.00 -5.55
C GLY A 103 1.21 -11.33 -4.33
N PHE A 104 2.47 -10.91 -4.35
CA PHE A 104 3.39 -11.15 -3.25
C PHE A 104 3.75 -9.86 -2.51
N ALA A 105 3.99 -9.99 -1.21
CA ALA A 105 4.66 -9.00 -0.38
C ALA A 105 6.03 -9.53 0.03
N GLY A 106 7.10 -8.83 -0.34
CA GLY A 106 8.49 -9.25 -0.15
C GLY A 106 9.15 -9.81 -1.42
N TRP A 107 10.20 -9.15 -1.88
CA TRP A 107 10.96 -9.55 -3.09
C TRP A 107 11.91 -10.73 -2.88
N ASP A 108 12.23 -11.09 -1.63
CA ASP A 108 12.99 -12.31 -1.33
C ASP A 108 12.02 -13.51 -1.25
N PRO A 109 12.10 -14.50 -2.17
CA PRO A 109 11.19 -15.65 -2.20
C PRO A 109 11.18 -16.48 -0.91
N LYS A 110 12.24 -16.42 -0.10
CA LYS A 110 12.31 -17.13 1.19
C LYS A 110 11.37 -16.51 2.23
N TYR A 111 11.09 -15.22 2.13
CA TYR A 111 10.38 -14.43 3.14
C TYR A 111 9.11 -13.74 2.59
N ARG A 112 8.72 -14.07 1.36
CA ARG A 112 7.55 -13.49 0.70
C ARG A 112 6.25 -14.11 1.22
N TYR A 113 5.20 -13.31 1.24
CA TYR A 113 3.84 -13.74 1.57
C TYR A 113 2.91 -13.60 0.39
N LYS A 114 2.03 -14.59 0.19
CA LYS A 114 0.94 -14.55 -0.80
C LYS A 114 -0.21 -13.72 -0.26
N ILE A 115 -0.52 -12.62 -0.93
CA ILE A 115 -1.59 -11.71 -0.58
C ILE A 115 -2.69 -11.82 -1.64
N ARG A 116 -3.92 -12.12 -1.20
CA ARG A 116 -5.13 -12.01 -2.02
C ARG A 116 -5.93 -10.79 -1.59
N VAL A 117 -6.28 -9.95 -2.54
CA VAL A 117 -7.16 -8.80 -2.30
C VAL A 117 -8.46 -9.00 -3.03
N ILE A 118 -9.59 -8.88 -2.33
CA ILE A 118 -10.94 -8.95 -2.90
C ILE A 118 -11.57 -7.57 -2.72
N THR A 119 -11.99 -6.95 -3.82
CA THR A 119 -12.53 -5.58 -3.78
C THR A 119 -13.69 -5.36 -4.74
N SER A 120 -14.55 -4.39 -4.42
CA SER A 120 -15.68 -3.99 -5.25
C SER A 120 -15.35 -2.92 -6.30
N ARG A 121 -14.12 -2.40 -6.34
CA ARG A 121 -13.71 -1.30 -7.23
C ARG A 121 -12.44 -1.65 -8.03
N ALA A 122 -12.48 -1.40 -9.33
CA ALA A 122 -11.33 -1.49 -10.23
C ALA A 122 -10.22 -0.51 -9.81
N TYR A 123 -10.58 0.64 -9.25
CA TYR A 123 -9.65 1.57 -8.60
C TYR A 123 -8.71 0.86 -7.60
N HIS A 124 -9.28 0.11 -6.65
CA HIS A 124 -8.52 -0.61 -5.63
C HIS A 124 -7.73 -1.78 -6.21
N ALA A 125 -8.27 -2.44 -7.24
CA ALA A 125 -7.58 -3.53 -7.92
C ALA A 125 -6.34 -3.00 -8.67
N LEU A 126 -6.45 -1.87 -9.38
CA LEU A 126 -5.33 -1.24 -10.06
C LEU A 126 -4.27 -0.77 -9.05
N PHE A 127 -4.71 -0.19 -7.92
CA PHE A 127 -3.80 0.15 -6.84
C PHE A 127 -3.00 -1.08 -6.36
N MET A 128 -3.67 -2.20 -6.09
CA MET A 128 -2.96 -3.40 -5.61
C MET A 128 -2.16 -4.12 -6.71
N HIS A 129 -2.54 -3.98 -7.98
CA HIS A 129 -1.72 -4.39 -9.13
C HIS A 129 -0.37 -3.63 -9.15
N ASN A 130 -0.41 -2.35 -8.79
CA ASN A 130 0.78 -1.52 -8.70
C ASN A 130 1.60 -1.83 -7.44
N MET A 131 0.95 -1.98 -6.28
CA MET A 131 1.64 -2.06 -4.99
C MET A 131 2.12 -3.46 -4.59
N LEU A 132 1.49 -4.53 -5.07
CA LEU A 132 1.99 -5.89 -4.84
C LEU A 132 3.00 -6.28 -5.92
N ILE A 133 3.90 -7.20 -5.56
CA ILE A 133 4.77 -7.85 -6.53
C ILE A 133 3.92 -8.78 -7.37
N ARG A 134 3.87 -8.52 -8.68
CA ARG A 134 3.05 -9.29 -9.61
C ARG A 134 3.66 -10.68 -9.82
N PRO A 135 2.89 -11.76 -9.63
CA PRO A 135 3.35 -13.10 -9.97
C PRO A 135 3.62 -13.21 -11.47
N THR A 136 4.55 -14.08 -11.84
CA THR A 136 4.64 -14.57 -13.22
C THR A 136 3.41 -15.43 -13.57
N GLU A 137 3.23 -15.78 -14.85
CA GLU A 137 2.12 -16.65 -15.25
C GLU A 137 2.18 -18.03 -14.55
N ASP A 138 3.38 -18.60 -14.42
CA ASP A 138 3.60 -19.87 -13.71
C ASP A 138 3.32 -19.74 -12.21
N GLU A 139 3.81 -18.67 -11.58
CA GLU A 139 3.55 -18.42 -10.15
C GLU A 139 2.07 -18.16 -9.86
N LEU A 140 1.34 -17.56 -10.81
CA LEU A 140 -0.10 -17.35 -10.68
C LEU A 140 -0.86 -18.66 -10.85
N ALA A 141 -0.44 -19.53 -11.79
CA ALA A 141 -1.02 -20.86 -11.97
C ALA A 141 -0.81 -21.74 -10.72
N GLU A 142 0.33 -21.58 -10.04
CA GLU A 142 0.69 -22.31 -8.82
C GLU A 142 0.39 -21.55 -7.52
N PHE A 143 -0.31 -20.41 -7.59
CA PHE A 143 -0.50 -19.50 -6.44
C PHE A 143 -1.14 -20.21 -5.24
N GLY A 144 -2.11 -21.10 -5.49
CA GLY A 144 -2.80 -21.88 -4.47
C GLY A 144 -3.54 -21.01 -3.45
N GLU A 145 -3.50 -21.41 -2.18
CA GLU A 145 -4.14 -20.66 -1.09
C GLU A 145 -3.27 -19.47 -0.65
N PRO A 146 -3.84 -18.26 -0.47
CA PRO A 146 -3.10 -17.10 -0.01
C PRO A 146 -2.67 -17.24 1.46
N ASP A 147 -1.58 -16.59 1.83
CA ASP A 147 -1.20 -16.48 3.24
C ASP A 147 -2.11 -15.50 3.97
N TYR A 148 -2.48 -14.38 3.33
CA TYR A 148 -3.44 -13.41 3.86
C TYR A 148 -4.47 -13.00 2.81
N THR A 149 -5.71 -12.79 3.26
CA THR A 149 -6.79 -12.27 2.43
C THR A 149 -7.27 -10.91 2.94
N ILE A 150 -7.36 -9.92 2.05
CA ILE A 150 -7.91 -8.59 2.32
C ILE A 150 -9.31 -8.49 1.69
N TYR A 151 -10.33 -8.29 2.51
CA TYR A 151 -11.69 -7.97 2.08
C TYR A 151 -11.87 -6.45 2.09
N ASN A 152 -11.71 -5.82 0.93
CA ASN A 152 -11.95 -4.40 0.78
C ASN A 152 -13.41 -4.14 0.36
N ALA A 153 -14.25 -4.00 1.38
CA ALA A 153 -15.64 -3.55 1.32
C ALA A 153 -15.76 -2.07 1.74
N GLY A 154 -14.73 -1.27 1.50
CA GLY A 154 -14.57 0.09 2.01
C GLY A 154 -15.69 1.08 1.65
N ALA A 155 -16.43 0.82 0.58
CA ALA A 155 -17.60 1.60 0.18
C ALA A 155 -18.84 1.33 1.04
N PHE A 156 -18.80 0.36 1.95
CA PHE A 156 -19.86 0.03 2.90
C PHE A 156 -19.43 0.35 4.33
N PRO A 157 -20.25 1.05 5.14
CA PRO A 157 -19.87 1.41 6.49
C PRO A 157 -19.87 0.20 7.44
N CYS A 158 -18.99 0.24 8.43
CA CYS A 158 -19.11 -0.66 9.58
C CYS A 158 -20.32 -0.28 10.45
N ASN A 159 -20.80 -1.23 11.25
CA ASN A 159 -21.92 -1.00 12.14
C ASN A 159 -21.42 -0.35 13.45
N ARG A 160 -21.82 0.89 13.71
CA ARG A 160 -21.48 1.63 14.95
C ARG A 160 -22.07 1.00 16.22
N ALA A 161 -23.09 0.17 16.08
CA ALA A 161 -23.66 -0.56 17.22
C ALA A 161 -22.88 -1.84 17.56
N THR A 162 -21.91 -2.25 16.74
CA THR A 162 -21.02 -3.37 17.06
C THR A 162 -19.98 -2.93 18.09
N GLU A 163 -19.79 -3.77 19.12
CA GLU A 163 -18.83 -3.51 20.20
C GLU A 163 -17.42 -3.20 19.66
N GLY A 164 -16.78 -2.15 20.19
CA GLY A 164 -15.45 -1.70 19.78
C GLY A 164 -15.40 -0.81 18.53
N MET A 165 -16.53 -0.58 17.84
CA MET A 165 -16.60 0.35 16.72
C MET A 165 -16.90 1.78 17.19
N THR A 166 -16.08 2.74 16.75
CA THR A 166 -16.18 4.16 17.17
C THR A 166 -16.71 5.08 16.08
N SER A 167 -16.75 4.62 14.84
CA SER A 167 -17.21 5.38 13.69
C SER A 167 -17.85 4.46 12.66
N GLY A 168 -18.20 4.98 11.47
CA GLY A 168 -18.64 4.15 10.34
C GLY A 168 -17.49 3.46 9.60
N THR A 169 -16.25 3.61 10.07
CA THR A 169 -15.02 3.08 9.46
C THR A 169 -14.41 2.01 10.36
N SER A 170 -13.86 0.96 9.77
CA SER A 170 -13.11 -0.08 10.47
C SER A 170 -12.06 -0.69 9.54
N VAL A 171 -10.82 -0.78 10.02
CA VAL A 171 -9.71 -1.49 9.37
C VAL A 171 -9.22 -2.54 10.35
N SER A 172 -9.74 -3.75 10.24
CA SER A 172 -9.52 -4.81 11.23
C SER A 172 -8.60 -5.90 10.71
N LEU A 173 -7.64 -6.33 11.53
CA LEU A 173 -6.70 -7.41 11.22
C LEU A 173 -6.86 -8.57 12.22
N ASN A 174 -6.98 -9.78 11.72
CA ASN A 174 -6.94 -11.01 12.49
C ASN A 174 -5.75 -11.88 12.04
N PHE A 175 -4.74 -12.01 12.89
CA PHE A 175 -3.55 -12.82 12.60
C PHE A 175 -3.84 -14.33 12.60
N ARG A 176 -4.82 -14.79 13.39
CA ARG A 176 -5.21 -16.20 13.48
C ARG A 176 -5.93 -16.68 12.23
N THR A 177 -6.91 -15.92 11.75
CA THR A 177 -7.61 -16.24 10.49
C THR A 177 -6.87 -15.74 9.25
N ARG A 178 -5.82 -14.93 9.44
CA ARG A 178 -5.00 -14.30 8.39
C ARG A 178 -5.81 -13.42 7.44
N GLU A 179 -6.67 -12.60 8.02
CA GLU A 179 -7.62 -11.78 7.28
C GLU A 179 -7.54 -10.31 7.68
N VAL A 180 -7.71 -9.43 6.69
CA VAL A 180 -7.91 -7.99 6.88
C VAL A 180 -9.28 -7.63 6.33
N VAL A 181 -10.07 -6.87 7.10
CA VAL A 181 -11.39 -6.39 6.69
C VAL A 181 -11.40 -4.88 6.70
N ILE A 182 -11.77 -4.27 5.58
CA ILE A 182 -11.86 -2.81 5.41
C ILE A 182 -13.31 -2.43 5.14
N LEU A 183 -13.86 -1.57 5.99
CA LEU A 183 -15.22 -1.02 5.90
C LEU A 183 -15.17 0.50 6.11
N GLY A 184 -16.01 1.24 5.38
CA GLY A 184 -16.27 2.66 5.59
C GLY A 184 -15.13 3.61 5.25
N THR A 185 -14.10 3.15 4.54
CA THR A 185 -13.03 3.96 3.96
C THR A 185 -12.66 3.41 2.60
N GLN A 186 -12.55 4.26 1.59
CA GLN A 186 -12.10 3.88 0.25
C GLN A 186 -10.69 4.44 -0.04
N TYR A 187 -9.97 4.87 0.98
CA TYR A 187 -8.56 5.26 0.83
C TYR A 187 -7.71 4.01 0.59
N ALA A 188 -7.08 3.90 -0.58
CA ALA A 188 -6.38 2.67 -0.95
C ALA A 188 -5.15 2.38 -0.08
N GLY A 189 -4.57 3.42 0.53
CA GLY A 189 -3.45 3.27 1.44
C GLY A 189 -3.72 2.39 2.68
N GLU A 190 -4.99 2.12 3.02
CA GLU A 190 -5.32 1.15 4.08
C GLU A 190 -4.96 -0.29 3.68
N MET A 191 -5.08 -0.66 2.39
CA MET A 191 -4.65 -1.98 1.92
C MET A 191 -3.12 -2.12 2.00
N LYS A 192 -2.38 -1.13 1.48
CA LYS A 192 -0.91 -1.06 1.57
C LYS A 192 -0.43 -1.19 3.01
N LYS A 193 -0.91 -0.32 3.92
CA LYS A 193 -0.47 -0.33 5.32
C LYS A 193 -1.02 -1.51 6.13
N GLY A 194 -2.09 -2.16 5.67
CA GLY A 194 -2.54 -3.46 6.16
C GLY A 194 -1.49 -4.54 5.91
N VAL A 195 -1.03 -4.69 4.67
CA VAL A 195 0.09 -5.58 4.31
C VAL A 195 1.34 -5.25 5.11
N PHE A 196 1.71 -3.97 5.21
CA PHE A 196 2.87 -3.58 5.99
C PHE A 196 2.74 -3.91 7.49
N THR A 197 1.54 -3.77 8.07
CA THR A 197 1.29 -4.17 9.46
C THR A 197 1.52 -5.68 9.65
N ILE A 198 1.10 -6.50 8.68
CA ILE A 198 1.34 -7.95 8.69
C ILE A 198 2.86 -8.23 8.66
N MET A 199 3.59 -7.58 7.76
CA MET A 199 5.04 -7.76 7.64
C MET A 199 5.79 -7.34 8.91
N ASN A 200 5.38 -6.22 9.53
CA ASN A 200 5.95 -5.74 10.79
C ASN A 200 5.72 -6.69 11.97
N TYR A 201 4.72 -7.57 11.90
CA TYR A 201 4.50 -8.59 12.92
C TYR A 201 5.25 -9.89 12.61
N LEU A 202 5.17 -10.37 11.36
CA LEU A 202 5.69 -11.69 11.01
C LEU A 202 7.21 -11.74 10.81
N LEU A 203 7.80 -10.70 10.22
CA LEU A 203 9.24 -10.69 9.95
C LEU A 203 10.09 -10.69 11.23
N PRO A 204 9.78 -9.88 12.27
CA PRO A 204 10.54 -9.94 13.53
C PRO A 204 10.48 -11.30 14.22
N LYS A 205 9.36 -12.04 14.10
CA LYS A 205 9.25 -13.42 14.62
C LYS A 205 10.21 -14.40 13.93
N GLN A 206 10.75 -14.03 12.78
CA GLN A 206 11.77 -14.77 12.04
C GLN A 206 13.18 -14.18 12.21
N GLY A 207 13.35 -13.21 13.12
CA GLY A 207 14.63 -12.52 13.33
C GLY A 207 14.96 -11.47 12.26
N ILE A 208 13.98 -11.03 11.47
CA ILE A 208 14.15 -10.09 10.36
C ILE A 208 13.66 -8.70 10.77
N VAL A 209 14.46 -7.68 10.48
CA VAL A 209 14.07 -6.29 10.76
C VAL A 209 13.13 -5.80 9.67
N SER A 210 11.90 -5.45 10.03
CA SER A 210 10.97 -4.73 9.14
C SER A 210 11.15 -3.23 9.33
N MET A 211 11.21 -2.48 8.23
CA MET A 211 11.62 -1.08 8.22
C MET A 211 10.65 -0.22 7.39
N HIS A 212 10.34 0.96 7.92
CA HIS A 212 9.63 2.01 7.20
C HIS A 212 10.63 3.06 6.72
N ALA A 213 11.25 2.79 5.57
CA ALA A 213 12.35 3.55 5.01
C ALA A 213 12.31 3.45 3.48
N SER A 214 12.91 4.40 2.77
CA SER A 214 13.30 4.15 1.37
C SER A 214 14.70 3.53 1.32
N ALA A 215 15.02 2.85 0.22
CA ALA A 215 16.33 2.25 0.02
C ALA A 215 16.80 2.34 -1.43
N ASN A 216 18.10 2.59 -1.62
CA ASN A 216 18.75 2.52 -2.92
C ASN A 216 20.16 1.89 -2.82
N ALA A 217 20.70 1.46 -3.96
CA ALA A 217 22.03 0.87 -4.06
C ALA A 217 22.89 1.62 -5.08
N GLY A 218 24.17 1.84 -4.80
CA GLY A 218 25.10 2.41 -5.79
C GLY A 218 25.23 1.49 -7.01
N LYS A 219 25.23 2.07 -8.23
CA LYS A 219 25.29 1.31 -9.50
C LYS A 219 26.55 0.44 -9.62
N GLU A 220 27.70 0.96 -9.20
CA GLU A 220 28.99 0.28 -9.34
C GLU A 220 29.34 -0.61 -8.15
N LYS A 221 29.28 -0.05 -6.93
CA LYS A 221 29.74 -0.73 -5.71
C LYS A 221 28.65 -1.53 -5.01
N GLY A 222 27.39 -1.34 -5.36
CA GLY A 222 26.25 -1.96 -4.69
C GLY A 222 26.09 -1.55 -3.23
N ASP A 223 26.71 -0.44 -2.80
CA ASP A 223 26.58 0.07 -1.44
C ASP A 223 25.14 0.50 -1.18
N VAL A 224 24.48 -0.12 -0.21
CA VAL A 224 23.07 0.16 0.10
C VAL A 224 22.96 1.32 1.09
N THR A 225 22.01 2.22 0.83
CA THR A 225 21.64 3.32 1.74
C THR A 225 20.17 3.21 2.10
N LEU A 226 19.87 3.30 3.39
CA LEU A 226 18.51 3.37 3.94
C LEU A 226 18.19 4.80 4.37
N PHE A 227 16.98 5.27 4.07
CA PHE A 227 16.50 6.59 4.47
C PHE A 227 15.23 6.45 5.31
N PHE A 228 15.36 6.66 6.61
CA PHE A 228 14.24 6.71 7.55
C PHE A 228 13.69 8.13 7.63
N GLY A 229 12.38 8.27 7.81
CA GLY A 229 11.73 9.57 7.94
C GLY A 229 10.23 9.47 7.83
N LEU A 230 9.52 10.50 8.30
CA LEU A 230 8.07 10.56 8.15
C LEU A 230 7.66 10.98 6.72
N SER A 231 6.36 10.99 6.44
CA SER A 231 5.86 11.51 5.17
C SER A 231 6.21 13.00 5.05
N GLY A 232 6.77 13.42 3.92
CA GLY A 232 7.14 14.83 3.68
C GLY A 232 8.53 15.24 4.18
N THR A 233 9.33 14.33 4.75
CA THR A 233 10.72 14.63 5.18
C THR A 233 11.77 14.46 4.08
N GLY A 234 11.36 14.28 2.82
CA GLY A 234 12.27 14.11 1.68
C GLY A 234 12.76 12.69 1.39
N LYS A 235 12.19 11.63 2.03
CA LYS A 235 12.59 10.23 1.77
C LYS A 235 12.60 9.87 0.28
N THR A 236 11.47 10.05 -0.39
CA THR A 236 11.27 9.66 -1.79
C THR A 236 12.20 10.44 -2.71
N THR A 237 12.30 11.76 -2.50
CA THR A 237 13.18 12.66 -3.26
C THR A 237 14.66 12.27 -3.13
N LEU A 238 15.14 11.97 -1.91
CA LEU A 238 16.55 11.62 -1.68
C LEU A 238 16.89 10.18 -2.09
N SER A 239 15.91 9.27 -2.14
CA SER A 239 16.14 7.91 -2.63
C SER A 239 16.17 7.82 -4.16
N ALA A 240 15.47 8.71 -4.86
CA ALA A 240 15.37 8.78 -6.31
C ALA A 240 16.57 9.55 -6.91
N ASP A 241 17.78 9.02 -6.70
CA ASP A 241 19.03 9.55 -7.23
C ASP A 241 19.38 8.85 -8.55
N GLU A 242 19.57 9.61 -9.63
CA GLU A 242 19.89 9.11 -10.96
C GLU A 242 21.16 8.25 -11.01
N ASN A 243 22.07 8.39 -10.05
CA ASN A 243 23.32 7.63 -9.96
C ASN A 243 23.18 6.33 -9.15
N ARG A 244 22.00 6.05 -8.62
CA ARG A 244 21.72 4.92 -7.73
C ARG A 244 20.52 4.15 -8.25
N LEU A 245 20.46 2.87 -7.89
CA LEU A 245 19.33 2.00 -8.22
C LEU A 245 18.35 2.01 -7.06
N LEU A 246 17.13 2.50 -7.27
CA LEU A 246 16.05 2.45 -6.30
C LEU A 246 15.71 0.98 -5.99
N ILE A 247 15.67 0.63 -4.71
CA ILE A 247 15.18 -0.68 -4.23
C ILE A 247 13.69 -0.54 -3.89
N GLY A 248 13.30 0.53 -3.21
CA GLY A 248 11.91 0.87 -2.92
C GLY A 248 11.79 2.20 -2.17
N ASP A 249 10.59 2.77 -2.12
CA ASP A 249 10.34 4.12 -1.60
C ASP A 249 9.84 4.18 -0.15
N ASP A 250 9.40 3.07 0.45
CA ASP A 250 8.69 3.15 1.74
C ASP A 250 8.85 1.94 2.69
N GLU A 251 8.85 0.69 2.20
CA GLU A 251 8.76 -0.50 3.05
C GLU A 251 9.81 -1.57 2.69
N HIS A 252 10.72 -1.88 3.63
CA HIS A 252 11.80 -2.84 3.42
C HIS A 252 11.95 -3.82 4.57
N ALA A 253 12.66 -4.91 4.29
CA ALA A 253 13.11 -5.86 5.29
C ALA A 253 14.63 -6.01 5.22
N TRP A 254 15.27 -6.24 6.35
CA TRP A 254 16.71 -6.52 6.44
C TRP A 254 16.94 -7.89 7.10
N THR A 255 17.49 -8.80 6.30
CA THR A 255 17.83 -10.19 6.62
C THR A 255 19.34 -10.38 6.77
N ASP A 256 19.75 -11.61 7.07
CA ASP A 256 21.16 -12.03 7.06
C ASP A 256 21.82 -11.96 5.68
N GLN A 257 21.06 -11.78 4.59
CA GLN A 257 21.59 -11.67 3.22
C GLN A 257 21.57 -10.23 2.69
N GLY A 258 20.84 -9.32 3.34
CA GLY A 258 20.73 -7.93 2.91
C GLY A 258 19.33 -7.38 3.00
N VAL A 259 19.01 -6.42 2.14
CA VAL A 259 17.75 -5.66 2.16
C VAL A 259 16.88 -6.07 0.99
N PHE A 260 15.58 -6.25 1.21
CA PHE A 260 14.60 -6.40 0.14
C PHE A 260 13.42 -5.45 0.30
N ASN A 261 12.83 -5.03 -0.81
CA ASN A 261 11.59 -4.27 -0.83
C ASN A 261 10.40 -5.18 -0.52
N ILE A 262 9.44 -4.71 0.26
CA ILE A 262 8.19 -5.41 0.53
C ILE A 262 7.21 -5.25 -0.64
N GLU A 263 7.30 -4.12 -1.36
CA GLU A 263 6.29 -3.67 -2.32
C GLU A 263 6.71 -3.91 -3.78
N GLY A 264 5.73 -4.01 -4.68
CA GLY A 264 5.92 -4.08 -6.14
C GLY A 264 5.77 -2.74 -6.87
N GLY A 265 5.58 -1.64 -6.13
CA GLY A 265 5.36 -0.30 -6.66
C GLY A 265 5.60 0.79 -5.63
N CYS A 266 5.30 2.03 -6.02
CA CYS A 266 5.47 3.21 -5.19
C CYS A 266 4.14 3.92 -4.97
N TYR A 267 4.01 4.64 -3.84
CA TYR A 267 2.81 5.42 -3.50
C TYR A 267 3.14 6.86 -3.08
N ALA A 268 3.65 7.62 -4.04
CA ALA A 268 4.19 8.95 -3.84
C ALA A 268 3.10 10.01 -3.61
N LYS A 269 3.48 11.11 -2.97
CA LYS A 269 2.64 12.33 -2.90
C LYS A 269 2.67 13.02 -4.26
N ALA A 270 1.51 13.51 -4.69
CA ALA A 270 1.38 14.25 -5.96
C ALA A 270 1.27 15.76 -5.75
N ILE A 271 1.04 16.23 -4.53
CA ILE A 271 0.90 17.66 -4.24
C ILE A 271 2.19 18.43 -4.56
N GLY A 272 2.08 19.52 -5.31
CA GLY A 272 3.19 20.37 -5.71
C GLY A 272 4.19 19.70 -6.64
N LEU A 273 3.83 18.55 -7.24
CA LEU A 273 4.70 17.81 -8.13
C LEU A 273 5.01 18.64 -9.38
N THR A 274 6.30 18.77 -9.68
CA THR A 274 6.79 19.34 -10.94
C THR A 274 7.87 18.43 -11.51
N ARG A 275 7.96 18.40 -12.84
CA ARG A 275 9.01 17.62 -13.51
C ARG A 275 10.42 18.04 -13.12
N ASP A 276 10.64 19.33 -12.87
CA ASP A 276 11.96 19.84 -12.51
C ASP A 276 12.45 19.36 -11.13
N LYS A 277 11.52 19.15 -10.18
CA LYS A 277 11.87 18.72 -8.82
C LYS A 277 11.95 17.20 -8.70
N GLU A 278 11.02 16.49 -9.35
CA GLU A 278 10.84 15.04 -9.19
C GLU A 278 10.60 14.37 -10.56
N PRO A 279 11.59 14.40 -11.48
CA PRO A 279 11.42 13.96 -12.86
C PRO A 279 11.05 12.47 -12.97
N GLU A 280 11.65 11.59 -12.15
CA GLU A 280 11.36 10.16 -12.20
C GLU A 280 9.91 9.85 -11.80
N ILE A 281 9.38 10.54 -10.79
CA ILE A 281 7.99 10.38 -10.36
C ILE A 281 7.05 10.97 -11.41
N TRP A 282 7.38 12.16 -11.94
CA TRP A 282 6.60 12.80 -13.00
C TRP A 282 6.48 11.90 -14.24
N ASP A 283 7.60 11.37 -14.72
CA ASP A 283 7.65 10.55 -15.94
C ASP A 283 7.04 9.14 -15.70
N ALA A 284 6.92 8.69 -14.44
CA ALA A 284 6.16 7.50 -14.06
C ALA A 284 4.63 7.71 -14.14
N ILE A 285 4.13 8.94 -14.21
CA ILE A 285 2.70 9.22 -14.38
C ILE A 285 2.34 9.01 -15.85
N ARG A 286 1.88 7.80 -16.17
CA ARG A 286 1.45 7.38 -17.51
C ARG A 286 0.39 6.29 -17.41
N PHE A 287 -0.03 5.72 -18.55
CA PHE A 287 -0.90 4.54 -18.55
C PHE A 287 -0.40 3.44 -17.60
N GLY A 288 -1.29 2.91 -16.76
CA GLY A 288 -1.02 1.99 -15.65
C GLY A 288 -0.82 2.68 -14.29
N ALA A 289 -0.47 3.96 -14.26
CA ALA A 289 -0.43 4.74 -13.03
C ALA A 289 -1.84 5.20 -12.59
N LEU A 290 -1.98 5.43 -11.30
CA LEU A 290 -3.24 5.78 -10.65
C LEU A 290 -3.05 7.01 -9.75
N LEU A 291 -3.70 8.11 -10.12
CA LEU A 291 -3.73 9.34 -9.34
C LEU A 291 -4.97 9.37 -8.45
N GLU A 292 -4.76 9.44 -7.14
CA GLU A 292 -5.82 9.47 -6.11
C GLU A 292 -6.07 10.92 -5.67
N ASN A 293 -7.34 11.33 -5.74
CA ASN A 293 -7.87 12.62 -5.25
C ASN A 293 -7.27 13.88 -5.87
N VAL A 294 -6.68 13.80 -7.07
CA VAL A 294 -6.19 14.99 -7.79
C VAL A 294 -7.32 15.75 -8.46
N VAL A 295 -7.17 17.07 -8.57
CA VAL A 295 -8.03 17.91 -9.38
C VAL A 295 -7.43 18.06 -10.77
N PHE A 296 -8.28 18.01 -11.80
CA PHE A 296 -7.86 18.10 -13.19
C PHE A 296 -8.91 18.81 -14.03
N ASP A 297 -8.47 19.44 -15.11
CA ASP A 297 -9.36 20.06 -16.09
C ASP A 297 -10.15 18.98 -16.84
N GLN A 298 -11.48 19.07 -16.81
CA GLN A 298 -12.36 18.05 -17.38
C GLN A 298 -12.30 17.97 -18.92
N ARG A 299 -11.78 19.00 -19.59
CA ARG A 299 -11.69 19.07 -21.06
C ARG A 299 -10.32 18.61 -21.56
N THR A 300 -9.23 18.99 -20.88
CA THR A 300 -7.86 18.65 -21.29
C THR A 300 -7.32 17.40 -20.59
N GLY A 301 -7.87 17.06 -19.42
CA GLY A 301 -7.34 15.99 -18.56
C GLY A 301 -6.05 16.38 -17.83
N GLU A 302 -5.62 17.64 -17.92
CA GLU A 302 -4.41 18.12 -17.23
C GLU A 302 -4.66 18.28 -15.74
N VAL A 303 -3.73 17.76 -14.94
CA VAL A 303 -3.80 17.79 -13.47
C VAL A 303 -3.25 19.11 -12.95
N ASP A 304 -3.98 19.73 -12.02
CA ASP A 304 -3.44 20.81 -11.19
C ASP A 304 -2.87 20.20 -9.90
N TYR A 305 -1.56 19.97 -9.88
CA TYR A 305 -0.88 19.40 -8.71
C TYR A 305 -0.82 20.35 -7.51
N ASN A 306 -1.15 21.64 -7.68
CA ASN A 306 -1.20 22.60 -6.58
C ASN A 306 -2.61 22.73 -5.97
N ASP A 307 -3.64 22.20 -6.62
CA ASP A 307 -5.00 22.24 -6.11
C ASP A 307 -5.22 21.21 -5.00
N THR A 308 -5.48 21.73 -3.79
CA THR A 308 -5.72 20.95 -2.58
C THR A 308 -7.17 21.01 -2.10
N SER A 309 -8.09 21.49 -2.95
CA SER A 309 -9.51 21.67 -2.61
C SER A 309 -10.19 20.37 -2.15
N ILE A 310 -9.66 19.21 -2.56
CA ILE A 310 -10.07 17.89 -2.07
C ILE A 310 -9.22 17.47 -0.86
N THR A 311 -7.90 17.53 -0.98
CA THR A 311 -6.94 17.15 0.07
C THR A 311 -5.53 17.62 -0.24
N GLU A 312 -4.71 17.83 0.79
CA GLU A 312 -3.25 17.96 0.63
C GLU A 312 -2.54 16.60 0.47
N ASN A 313 -3.26 15.51 0.68
CA ASN A 313 -2.75 14.15 0.55
C ASN A 313 -3.12 13.55 -0.81
N THR A 314 -2.96 14.32 -1.89
CA THR A 314 -3.04 13.76 -3.25
C THR A 314 -1.89 12.77 -3.46
N ARG A 315 -2.17 11.70 -4.19
CA ARG A 315 -1.24 10.58 -4.34
C ARG A 315 -1.17 10.08 -5.77
N VAL A 316 -0.07 9.42 -6.08
CA VAL A 316 0.10 8.62 -7.28
C VAL A 316 0.62 7.24 -6.89
N SER A 317 -0.01 6.19 -7.41
CA SER A 317 0.48 4.82 -7.37
C SER A 317 0.94 4.38 -8.76
N TYR A 318 2.11 3.75 -8.86
CA TYR A 318 2.62 3.17 -10.09
C TYR A 318 3.50 1.94 -9.81
N PRO A 319 3.61 0.99 -10.76
CA PRO A 319 4.52 -0.13 -10.66
C PRO A 319 5.98 0.30 -10.51
N LEU A 320 6.77 -0.48 -9.76
CA LEU A 320 8.15 -0.15 -9.42
C LEU A 320 9.03 0.00 -10.68
N GLU A 321 8.76 -0.78 -11.73
CA GLU A 321 9.45 -0.72 -13.01
C GLU A 321 9.19 0.55 -13.84
N TYR A 322 8.32 1.45 -13.39
CA TYR A 322 8.13 2.74 -14.05
C TYR A 322 9.28 3.71 -13.75
N ILE A 323 10.01 3.48 -12.66
CA ILE A 323 11.24 4.20 -12.34
C ILE A 323 12.38 3.63 -13.21
N PRO A 324 13.05 4.42 -14.06
CA PRO A 324 14.09 3.91 -14.96
C PRO A 324 15.29 3.32 -14.22
N ASN A 325 15.72 3.97 -13.13
CA ASN A 325 16.87 3.57 -12.32
C ASN A 325 16.46 2.64 -11.18
N VAL A 326 15.65 1.62 -11.46
CA VAL A 326 15.17 0.71 -10.42
C VAL A 326 15.94 -0.60 -10.41
N LYS A 327 16.06 -1.23 -9.23
CA LYS A 327 16.64 -2.55 -9.07
C LYS A 327 15.56 -3.61 -9.10
N ILE A 328 15.57 -4.47 -10.11
CA ILE A 328 14.70 -5.65 -10.22
C ILE A 328 15.57 -6.90 -10.41
N PRO A 329 15.43 -7.95 -9.57
CA PRO A 329 14.60 -8.01 -8.36
C PRO A 329 15.05 -6.99 -7.32
N ALA A 330 14.10 -6.46 -6.54
CA ALA A 330 14.36 -5.42 -5.53
C ALA A 330 14.96 -6.01 -4.23
N VAL A 331 16.08 -6.70 -4.38
CA VAL A 331 16.88 -7.34 -3.32
C VAL A 331 18.33 -6.88 -3.48
N ALA A 332 18.96 -6.40 -2.41
CA ALA A 332 20.33 -5.91 -2.40
C ALA A 332 21.09 -6.40 -1.16
N GLY A 333 22.40 -6.13 -1.10
CA GLY A 333 23.23 -6.49 0.04
C GLY A 333 22.95 -5.66 1.30
N HIS A 334 23.83 -5.78 2.30
CA HIS A 334 23.68 -5.05 3.56
C HIS A 334 23.85 -3.53 3.40
N PRO A 335 23.08 -2.73 4.17
CA PRO A 335 23.24 -1.29 4.20
C PRO A 335 24.63 -0.91 4.70
N LYS A 336 25.26 0.02 3.97
CA LYS A 336 26.49 0.71 4.38
C LYS A 336 26.20 2.06 5.01
N ASN A 337 25.06 2.65 4.67
CA ASN A 337 24.62 3.95 5.17
C ASN A 337 23.18 3.85 5.69
N ILE A 338 22.92 4.50 6.82
CA ILE A 338 21.57 4.70 7.37
C ILE A 338 21.43 6.20 7.63
N ILE A 339 20.40 6.81 7.03
CA ILE A 339 20.13 8.23 7.11
C ILE A 339 18.78 8.42 7.81
N MET A 340 18.76 9.17 8.90
CA MET A 340 17.54 9.53 9.63
C MET A 340 17.15 10.96 9.26
N LEU A 341 16.08 11.10 8.49
CA LEU A 341 15.55 12.38 8.02
C LEU A 341 14.56 12.94 9.02
N THR A 342 14.75 14.21 9.36
CA THR A 342 13.89 14.96 10.26
C THR A 342 13.62 16.34 9.68
N CYS A 343 12.37 16.78 9.72
CA CYS A 343 11.99 18.15 9.41
C CYS A 343 11.87 18.90 10.74
N ASP A 344 12.97 19.48 11.19
CA ASP A 344 13.02 20.19 12.47
C ASP A 344 12.46 21.61 12.32
N ALA A 345 11.18 21.77 12.65
CA ALA A 345 10.51 23.06 12.65
C ALA A 345 11.06 24.05 13.69
N PHE A 346 11.84 23.58 14.67
CA PHE A 346 12.46 24.44 15.68
C PHE A 346 13.81 25.00 15.23
N GLY A 347 14.41 24.46 14.16
CA GLY A 347 15.70 24.90 13.65
C GLY A 347 16.86 24.72 14.64
N VAL A 348 16.80 23.68 15.47
CA VAL A 348 17.78 23.35 16.51
C VAL A 348 18.82 22.36 15.99
N LEU A 349 18.37 21.35 15.27
CA LEU A 349 19.23 20.29 14.77
C LEU A 349 20.19 20.82 13.69
N PRO A 350 21.46 20.39 13.69
CA PRO A 350 22.36 20.74 12.60
C PRO A 350 21.90 20.08 11.29
N PRO A 351 22.35 20.59 10.13
CA PRO A 351 21.96 20.00 8.83
C PRO A 351 22.31 18.51 8.69
N VAL A 352 23.41 18.06 9.31
CA VAL A 352 23.82 16.66 9.34
C VAL A 352 24.61 16.36 10.61
N SER A 353 24.34 15.19 11.21
CA SER A 353 25.08 14.65 12.36
C SER A 353 25.45 13.19 12.10
N LYS A 354 26.67 12.80 12.49
CA LYS A 354 27.06 11.39 12.53
C LYS A 354 26.72 10.82 13.91
N LEU A 355 25.80 9.86 13.94
CA LEU A 355 25.36 9.22 15.17
C LEU A 355 26.31 8.08 15.58
N THR A 356 26.47 7.88 16.87
CA THR A 356 27.03 6.64 17.45
C THR A 356 25.94 5.57 17.53
N PRO A 357 26.26 4.27 17.70
CA PRO A 357 25.22 3.22 17.80
C PRO A 357 24.22 3.39 18.95
N ALA A 358 24.57 4.16 19.98
CA ALA A 358 23.70 4.43 21.13
C ALA A 358 22.77 5.65 20.92
N GLN A 359 23.09 6.50 19.93
CA GLN A 359 22.28 7.66 19.51
C GLN A 359 21.39 7.26 18.35
#